data_AF-A0A2I0J5M1-F1
#
_entry.id   AF-A0A2I0J5M1-F1
#
_cell.length_a   1.000
_cell.length_b   1.000
_cell.length_c   1.000
_cell.angle_alpha   90.00
_cell.angle_beta   90.00
_cell.angle_gamma   90.00
#
_symmetry.space_group_name_H-M   'P 1'
#
loop_
_entity.id
_entity.type
_entity.pdbx_description
1 polymer ?
#
loop_
_entity_poly.entity_id
_entity_poly.type
_entity_poly.pdbx_seq_one_letter_code
_entity_poly.pdbx_strand_id
1 'polypeptide(L)'
;MLLRLAHTQNYVAISPGSQQVASQPAMECLPLVMEPESGFYADPVVVLDFQSLYPSMIIAYNLCFCTCLGKVSPSKANTLGVASYSPDPHVLRDLKDQIFLAPNGAMYVPPQVRKGILPRLLEEILSTRIMVKQAMKKLARSQQVLHRIFNARQLALKLIANVTYGYTAAGFSGRMPCAELADSIVQCGRRTLENAISYVNAHTKWNARVIYGDTDSMFVLLKGRSVKEAFRIGQEIASAISAMNPDPVTLKMEKVYHPCFLLTKKRYVGYSYESPDQVEPIFDAKGIETVRRDTCVAVAKAMEQTLRLYFENQDISKVKAYLYRQWTRILSGRVSLQDFVFAKEVRLGTYSTRSSSSLPPSAIVATKAMRIDPRAEPRYGERIPYVVVHGEPGARLVDMVVDPLELLALNSPFRLNGVYYITKQIIPALQRVFGLVGADLNQWFLEMPRPTRENLGKRPLNPWNPQRARIDYYYLSRHCVLCGELVPTSMHLCSKCSQKSDVVSAALTGKTSKLEKEMHHLAAICRHCGGGDWVLESGVKCTSLACSVFYERRKVQKELQSLSAVATEAGFYPKCVVEWF
;
A
#
# COMPACT_ATOMS: atom_id res chain seq x y z
N MET A 1 -7.60 -30.72 -9.99
CA MET A 1 -7.21 -30.65 -11.42
C MET A 1 -6.14 -31.68 -11.72
N LEU A 2 -4.97 -31.61 -11.07
CA LEU A 2 -3.87 -32.58 -11.23
C LEU A 2 -4.31 -34.05 -11.20
N LEU A 3 -5.05 -34.48 -10.16
CA LEU A 3 -5.51 -35.87 -10.04
C LEU A 3 -6.44 -36.33 -11.17
N ARG A 4 -7.26 -35.44 -11.74
CA ARG A 4 -8.13 -35.79 -12.88
C ARG A 4 -7.29 -36.08 -14.12
N LEU A 5 -6.30 -35.23 -14.40
CA LEU A 5 -5.38 -35.46 -15.52
C LEU A 5 -4.50 -36.69 -15.28
N ALA A 6 -4.01 -36.88 -14.07
CA ALA A 6 -3.25 -38.08 -13.68
C ALA A 6 -4.03 -39.37 -13.93
N HIS A 7 -5.31 -39.40 -13.54
CA HIS A 7 -6.19 -40.55 -13.74
C HIS A 7 -6.38 -40.89 -15.23
N THR A 8 -6.49 -39.89 -16.12
CA THR A 8 -6.60 -40.15 -17.58
C THR A 8 -5.38 -40.83 -18.19
N GLN A 9 -4.25 -40.86 -17.48
CA GLN A 9 -3.01 -41.50 -17.91
C GLN A 9 -2.60 -42.64 -16.95
N ASN A 10 -3.53 -43.15 -16.14
CA ASN A 10 -3.32 -44.25 -15.19
C ASN A 10 -2.21 -44.00 -14.15
N TYR A 11 -1.97 -42.74 -13.78
CA TYR A 11 -1.06 -42.42 -12.69
C TYR A 11 -1.71 -42.60 -11.32
N VAL A 12 -0.92 -43.09 -10.37
CA VAL A 12 -1.25 -43.11 -8.94
C VAL A 12 -0.47 -42.01 -8.24
N ALA A 13 -1.17 -41.12 -7.54
CA ALA A 13 -0.53 -40.05 -6.79
C ALA A 13 -0.09 -40.54 -5.41
N ILE A 14 1.10 -40.12 -4.99
CA ILE A 14 1.60 -40.39 -3.63
C ILE A 14 0.87 -39.48 -2.63
N SER A 15 0.65 -40.00 -1.41
CA SER A 15 0.02 -39.27 -0.31
C SER A 15 0.94 -39.31 0.92
N PRO A 16 1.98 -38.45 0.97
CA PRO A 16 2.91 -38.40 2.10
C PRO A 16 2.25 -37.92 3.39
N GLY A 17 2.69 -38.49 4.52
CA GLY A 17 2.38 -37.97 5.85
C GLY A 17 3.24 -36.75 6.22
N SER A 18 2.87 -36.05 7.30
CA SER A 18 3.57 -34.82 7.74
C SER A 18 5.07 -35.04 8.03
N GLN A 19 5.45 -36.23 8.53
CA GLN A 19 6.86 -36.58 8.78
C GLN A 19 7.66 -36.75 7.47
N GLN A 20 7.05 -37.32 6.43
CA GLN A 20 7.68 -37.46 5.11
C GLN A 20 7.86 -36.08 4.45
N VAL A 21 6.85 -35.21 4.58
CA VAL A 21 6.94 -33.81 4.13
C VAL A 21 8.06 -33.06 4.86
N ALA A 22 8.18 -33.22 6.17
CA ALA A 22 9.21 -32.56 6.97
C ALA A 22 10.64 -33.11 6.71
N SER A 23 10.76 -34.35 6.23
CA SER A 23 12.06 -35.01 5.99
C SER A 23 12.59 -34.87 4.56
N GLN A 24 11.79 -34.31 3.64
CA GLN A 24 12.22 -34.01 2.27
C GLN A 24 13.46 -33.09 2.26
N PRO A 25 14.25 -33.06 1.17
CA PRO A 25 15.35 -32.11 1.03
C PRO A 25 14.88 -30.65 1.15
N ALA A 26 15.71 -29.81 1.75
CA ALA A 26 15.43 -28.36 1.76
C ALA A 26 15.52 -27.81 0.33
N MET A 27 14.67 -26.83 0.02
CA MET A 27 14.78 -26.07 -1.22
C MET A 27 15.93 -25.08 -1.11
N GLU A 28 16.82 -25.10 -2.09
CA GLU A 28 18.09 -24.38 -2.08
C GLU A 28 18.09 -23.17 -3.02
N CYS A 29 17.19 -23.16 -4.02
CA CYS A 29 17.21 -22.16 -5.09
C CYS A 29 16.38 -20.92 -4.71
N LEU A 30 16.95 -19.74 -4.94
CA LEU A 30 16.30 -18.45 -4.70
C LEU A 30 16.07 -17.68 -6.00
N PRO A 31 14.91 -17.01 -6.16
CA PRO A 31 14.66 -16.15 -7.31
C PRO A 31 15.67 -14.99 -7.35
N LEU A 32 15.93 -14.48 -8.55
CA LEU A 32 16.78 -13.30 -8.72
C LEU A 32 15.98 -12.02 -8.44
N VAL A 33 16.41 -11.26 -7.45
CA VAL A 33 16.01 -9.87 -7.25
C VAL A 33 17.27 -9.02 -7.19
N MET A 34 17.52 -8.25 -8.25
CA MET A 34 18.69 -7.37 -8.33
C MET A 34 18.54 -6.26 -7.28
N GLU A 35 19.67 -5.76 -6.77
CA GLU A 35 19.64 -4.48 -6.07
C GLU A 35 19.43 -3.38 -7.13
N PRO A 36 18.40 -2.52 -6.99
CA PRO A 36 18.25 -1.42 -7.92
C PRO A 36 19.40 -0.43 -7.75
N GLU A 37 19.81 0.19 -8.84
CA GLU A 37 20.56 1.44 -8.77
C GLU A 37 19.61 2.52 -8.24
N SER A 38 19.63 2.77 -6.93
CA SER A 38 18.70 3.71 -6.28
C SER A 38 18.95 5.14 -6.76
N GLY A 39 17.90 5.80 -7.25
CA GLY A 39 18.03 7.14 -7.79
C GLY A 39 16.80 7.65 -8.51
N PHE A 40 16.90 8.90 -8.93
CA PHE A 40 15.97 9.52 -9.86
C PHE A 40 16.45 9.32 -11.30
N TYR A 41 15.55 8.87 -12.17
CA TYR A 41 15.80 8.66 -13.59
C TYR A 41 14.89 9.60 -14.39
N ALA A 42 15.50 10.64 -14.96
CA ALA A 42 14.82 11.55 -15.88
C ALA A 42 14.61 10.91 -17.27
N ASP A 43 15.57 10.10 -17.72
CA ASP A 43 15.51 9.38 -19.00
C ASP A 43 14.53 8.18 -18.96
N PRO A 44 14.05 7.70 -20.12
CA PRO A 44 13.14 6.56 -20.18
C PRO A 44 13.73 5.26 -19.62
N VAL A 45 12.93 4.58 -18.81
CA VAL A 45 13.21 3.23 -18.31
C VAL A 45 12.15 2.27 -18.85
N VAL A 46 12.55 1.38 -19.75
CA VAL A 46 11.68 0.36 -20.32
C VAL A 46 11.49 -0.77 -19.32
N VAL A 47 10.24 -1.18 -19.10
CA VAL A 47 9.90 -2.32 -18.25
C VAL A 47 9.50 -3.50 -19.14
N LEU A 48 10.30 -4.55 -19.08
CA LEU A 48 10.07 -5.82 -19.77
C LEU A 48 9.73 -6.89 -18.74
N ASP A 49 8.73 -7.72 -19.01
CA ASP A 49 8.25 -8.77 -18.09
C ASP A 49 8.01 -10.10 -18.83
N PHE A 50 8.47 -11.20 -18.25
CA PHE A 50 8.23 -12.53 -18.81
C PHE A 50 6.79 -12.97 -18.55
N GLN A 51 6.08 -13.34 -19.61
CA GLN A 51 4.68 -13.73 -19.48
C GLN A 51 4.57 -15.08 -18.75
N SER A 52 4.07 -15.03 -17.51
CA SER A 52 3.85 -16.24 -16.71
C SER A 52 5.12 -17.09 -16.57
N LEU A 53 6.23 -16.47 -16.14
CA LEU A 53 7.58 -17.06 -16.14
C LEU A 53 7.62 -18.51 -15.65
N TYR A 54 7.24 -18.79 -14.41
CA TYR A 54 7.32 -20.15 -13.86
C TYR A 54 6.43 -21.16 -14.57
N PRO A 55 5.14 -20.88 -14.85
CA PRO A 55 4.35 -21.73 -15.74
C PRO A 55 5.02 -22.01 -17.09
N SER A 56 5.63 -21.00 -17.72
CA SER A 56 6.32 -21.15 -19.00
C SER A 56 7.58 -22.01 -18.89
N MET A 57 8.35 -21.90 -17.80
CA MET A 57 9.49 -22.80 -17.51
C MET A 57 9.03 -24.25 -17.39
N ILE A 58 7.91 -24.49 -16.70
CA ILE A 58 7.35 -25.83 -16.53
C ILE A 58 6.98 -26.45 -17.87
N ILE A 59 6.33 -25.68 -18.75
CA ILE A 59 5.90 -26.16 -20.07
C ILE A 59 7.12 -26.39 -20.97
N ALA A 60 7.98 -25.38 -21.12
CA ALA A 60 9.09 -25.38 -22.07
C ALA A 60 10.11 -26.51 -21.79
N TYR A 61 10.41 -26.75 -20.52
CA TYR A 61 11.40 -27.76 -20.10
C TYR A 61 10.75 -29.07 -19.61
N ASN A 62 9.44 -29.26 -19.85
CA ASN A 62 8.69 -30.46 -19.47
C ASN A 62 8.85 -30.87 -17.98
N LEU A 63 8.85 -29.88 -17.08
CA LEU A 63 9.13 -30.08 -15.65
C LEU A 63 7.90 -30.65 -14.93
N CYS A 64 7.95 -31.90 -14.48
CA CYS A 64 6.83 -32.54 -13.80
C CYS A 64 7.30 -33.62 -12.83
N PHE A 65 6.43 -33.99 -11.88
CA PHE A 65 6.64 -35.14 -10.99
C PHE A 65 6.92 -36.42 -11.79
N CYS A 66 6.16 -36.68 -12.87
CA CYS A 66 6.25 -37.91 -13.66
C CYS A 66 7.36 -37.92 -14.72
N THR A 67 8.12 -36.82 -14.87
CA THR A 67 9.23 -36.69 -15.81
C THR A 67 10.58 -36.49 -15.11
N CYS A 68 10.59 -36.24 -13.80
CA CYS A 68 11.81 -36.04 -13.02
C CYS A 68 12.48 -37.38 -12.69
N LEU A 69 13.78 -37.49 -12.97
CA LEU A 69 14.61 -38.68 -12.74
C LEU A 69 15.52 -38.53 -11.50
N GLY A 70 15.37 -37.45 -10.73
CA GLY A 70 16.23 -37.12 -9.58
C GLY A 70 17.44 -36.24 -9.95
N LYS A 71 18.27 -35.93 -8.95
CA LYS A 71 19.52 -35.16 -9.11
C LYS A 71 20.68 -36.07 -9.56
N VAL A 72 21.57 -35.55 -10.39
CA VAL A 72 22.82 -36.25 -10.80
C VAL A 72 23.70 -36.57 -9.58
N SER A 73 23.79 -35.63 -8.64
CA SER A 73 24.49 -35.82 -7.37
C SER A 73 23.54 -35.41 -6.23
N PRO A 74 22.74 -36.34 -5.68
CA PRO A 74 21.77 -36.01 -4.65
C PRO A 74 22.43 -35.86 -3.28
N SER A 75 21.95 -34.91 -2.47
CA SER A 75 22.41 -34.71 -1.08
C SER A 75 21.97 -35.83 -0.13
N LYS A 76 20.84 -36.47 -0.43
CA LYS A 76 20.38 -37.73 0.18
C LYS A 76 20.25 -38.78 -0.92
N ALA A 77 20.97 -39.89 -0.79
CA ALA A 77 20.90 -40.97 -1.76
C ALA A 77 19.44 -41.43 -1.95
N ASN A 78 19.05 -41.66 -3.20
CA ASN A 78 17.79 -42.29 -3.58
C ASN A 78 16.51 -41.59 -3.06
N THR A 79 16.48 -40.25 -3.03
CA THR A 79 15.28 -39.48 -2.65
C THR A 79 14.84 -38.57 -3.79
N LEU A 80 13.54 -38.53 -4.06
CA LEU A 80 12.88 -37.55 -4.94
C LEU A 80 11.68 -36.95 -4.20
N GLY A 81 11.81 -35.70 -3.79
CA GLY A 81 10.84 -35.05 -2.92
C GLY A 81 10.66 -35.81 -1.61
N VAL A 82 9.51 -36.44 -1.45
CA VAL A 82 9.08 -37.15 -0.24
C VAL A 82 9.17 -38.68 -0.33
N ALA A 83 9.64 -39.20 -1.47
CA ALA A 83 9.67 -40.64 -1.74
C ALA A 83 11.09 -41.12 -2.02
N SER A 84 11.36 -42.38 -1.65
CA SER A 84 12.58 -43.06 -2.06
C SER A 84 12.48 -43.44 -3.53
N TYR A 85 13.40 -42.96 -4.36
CA TYR A 85 13.39 -43.19 -5.79
C TYR A 85 14.81 -43.24 -6.35
N SER A 86 15.06 -44.21 -7.22
CA SER A 86 16.28 -44.32 -8.01
C SER A 86 15.89 -44.60 -9.47
N PRO A 87 16.39 -43.83 -10.45
CA PRO A 87 16.14 -44.11 -11.85
C PRO A 87 16.83 -45.42 -12.28
N ASP A 88 16.21 -46.16 -13.19
CA ASP A 88 16.80 -47.37 -13.77
C ASP A 88 18.06 -46.98 -14.60
N PRO A 89 19.24 -47.58 -14.31
CA PRO A 89 20.46 -47.31 -15.07
C PRO A 89 20.35 -47.58 -16.58
N HIS A 90 19.49 -48.50 -17.02
CA HIS A 90 19.27 -48.76 -18.45
C HIS A 90 18.57 -47.58 -19.10
N VAL A 91 17.49 -47.07 -18.48
CA VAL A 91 16.76 -45.89 -18.94
C VAL A 91 17.67 -44.67 -19.02
N LEU A 92 18.58 -44.49 -18.05
CA LEU A 92 19.55 -43.40 -18.08
C LEU A 92 20.56 -43.53 -19.24
N ARG A 93 21.00 -44.75 -19.57
CA ARG A 93 21.90 -44.99 -20.70
C ARG A 93 21.20 -44.75 -22.03
N ASP A 94 19.99 -45.25 -22.19
CA ASP A 94 19.23 -45.16 -23.44
C ASP A 94 18.81 -43.71 -23.75
N LEU A 95 18.53 -42.91 -22.72
CA LEU A 95 18.09 -41.51 -22.87
C LEU A 95 19.19 -40.48 -22.63
N LYS A 96 20.46 -40.91 -22.47
CA LYS A 96 21.57 -40.04 -22.02
C LYS A 96 21.65 -38.71 -22.78
N ASP A 97 21.52 -38.75 -24.11
CA ASP A 97 21.67 -37.57 -24.97
C ASP A 97 20.39 -36.74 -25.12
N GLN A 98 19.26 -37.25 -24.61
CA GLN A 98 17.94 -36.59 -24.71
C GLN A 98 17.43 -36.04 -23.37
N ILE A 99 18.06 -36.42 -22.26
CA ILE A 99 17.69 -35.94 -20.92
C ILE A 99 17.98 -34.44 -20.81
N PHE A 100 16.98 -33.68 -20.38
CA PHE A 100 17.18 -32.30 -20.00
C PHE A 100 17.79 -32.23 -18.60
N LEU A 101 18.99 -31.66 -18.50
CA LEU A 101 19.63 -31.36 -17.23
C LEU A 101 19.28 -29.93 -16.80
N ALA A 102 18.44 -29.80 -15.78
CA ALA A 102 18.11 -28.50 -15.19
C ALA A 102 19.34 -27.91 -14.46
N PRO A 103 19.43 -26.58 -14.30
CA PRO A 103 20.64 -25.96 -13.73
C PRO A 103 20.88 -26.28 -12.25
N ASN A 104 19.89 -26.81 -11.52
CA ASN A 104 20.04 -27.35 -10.17
C ASN A 104 20.55 -28.80 -10.14
N GLY A 105 20.88 -29.37 -11.30
CA GLY A 105 21.37 -30.74 -11.45
C GLY A 105 20.28 -31.83 -11.48
N ALA A 106 19.00 -31.45 -11.51
CA ALA A 106 17.90 -32.41 -11.68
C ALA A 106 17.72 -32.81 -13.16
N MET A 107 17.44 -34.08 -13.39
CA MET A 107 17.26 -34.67 -14.72
C MET A 107 15.79 -34.81 -15.06
N TYR A 108 15.42 -34.49 -16.30
CA TYR A 108 14.06 -34.60 -16.81
C TYR A 108 14.00 -35.34 -18.14
N VAL A 109 12.99 -36.19 -18.28
CA VAL A 109 12.66 -36.91 -19.51
C VAL A 109 12.10 -35.93 -20.55
N PRO A 110 12.51 -36.03 -21.83
CA PRO A 110 11.99 -35.16 -22.89
C PRO A 110 10.51 -35.44 -23.20
N PRO A 111 9.76 -34.44 -23.71
CA PRO A 111 8.32 -34.57 -23.97
C PRO A 111 7.98 -35.64 -25.01
N GLN A 112 8.91 -35.98 -25.92
CA GLN A 112 8.76 -37.03 -26.93
C GLN A 112 8.64 -38.43 -26.30
N VAL A 113 9.31 -38.66 -25.18
CA VAL A 113 9.22 -39.92 -24.42
C VAL A 113 8.01 -39.88 -23.50
N ARG A 114 7.83 -38.75 -22.77
CA ARG A 114 6.69 -38.57 -21.87
C ARG A 114 6.37 -37.10 -21.66
N LYS A 115 5.18 -36.67 -22.08
CA LYS A 115 4.65 -35.34 -21.74
C LYS A 115 4.15 -35.33 -20.29
N GLY A 116 4.66 -34.38 -19.50
CA GLY A 116 4.29 -34.20 -18.11
C GLY A 116 2.84 -33.74 -17.91
N ILE A 117 2.28 -34.07 -16.74
CA ILE A 117 0.91 -33.66 -16.36
C ILE A 117 0.84 -32.15 -16.04
N LEU A 118 1.85 -31.60 -15.36
CA LEU A 118 1.92 -30.17 -15.03
C LEU A 118 2.01 -29.29 -16.29
N PRO A 119 2.86 -29.60 -17.29
CA PRO A 119 2.82 -28.92 -18.59
C PRO A 119 1.42 -28.89 -19.22
N ARG A 120 0.73 -30.03 -19.34
CA ARG A 120 -0.65 -30.09 -19.88
C ARG A 120 -1.62 -29.22 -19.09
N LEU A 121 -1.59 -29.31 -17.76
CA LEU A 121 -2.46 -28.53 -16.89
C LEU A 121 -2.27 -27.02 -17.11
N LEU A 122 -1.02 -26.59 -17.20
CA LEU A 122 -0.68 -25.17 -17.36
C LEU A 122 -0.97 -24.66 -18.76
N GLU A 123 -0.78 -25.47 -19.81
CA GLU A 123 -1.21 -25.16 -21.18
C GLU A 123 -2.71 -24.84 -21.25
N GLU A 124 -3.56 -25.67 -20.62
CA GLU A 124 -5.02 -25.47 -20.55
C GLU A 124 -5.39 -24.18 -19.79
N ILE A 125 -4.72 -23.92 -18.66
CA ILE A 125 -4.98 -22.71 -17.84
C ILE A 125 -4.53 -21.45 -18.58
N LEU A 126 -3.34 -21.46 -19.18
CA LEU A 126 -2.77 -20.31 -19.88
C LEU A 126 -3.53 -20.00 -21.16
N SER A 127 -3.90 -21.02 -21.96
CA SER A 127 -4.73 -20.82 -23.16
C SER A 127 -6.09 -20.22 -22.82
N THR A 128 -6.76 -20.73 -21.77
CA THR A 128 -8.01 -20.15 -21.26
C THR A 128 -7.81 -18.70 -20.80
N ARG A 129 -6.71 -18.41 -20.12
CA ARG A 129 -6.39 -17.04 -19.69
C ARG A 129 -6.18 -16.10 -20.88
N ILE A 130 -5.49 -16.55 -21.92
CA ILE A 130 -5.28 -15.79 -23.15
C ILE A 130 -6.63 -15.50 -23.82
N MET A 131 -7.50 -16.50 -23.93
CA MET A 131 -8.86 -16.35 -24.46
C MET A 131 -9.66 -15.28 -23.69
N VAL A 132 -9.65 -15.32 -22.35
CA VAL A 132 -10.33 -14.32 -21.51
C VAL A 132 -9.75 -12.92 -21.72
N LYS A 133 -8.42 -12.79 -21.82
CA LYS A 133 -7.77 -11.50 -22.10
C LYS A 133 -8.13 -10.96 -23.49
N GLN A 134 -8.20 -11.82 -24.50
CA GLN A 134 -8.62 -11.44 -25.86
C GLN A 134 -10.09 -10.99 -25.88
N ALA A 135 -10.98 -11.72 -25.20
CA ALA A 135 -12.38 -11.31 -25.05
C ALA A 135 -12.50 -9.95 -24.33
N MET A 136 -11.70 -9.73 -23.28
CA MET A 136 -11.65 -8.46 -22.55
C MET A 136 -11.23 -7.27 -23.43
N LYS A 137 -10.28 -7.47 -24.34
CA LYS A 137 -9.86 -6.43 -25.30
C LYS A 137 -10.93 -6.05 -26.32
N LYS A 138 -11.89 -6.93 -26.60
CA LYS A 138 -12.98 -6.67 -27.57
C LYS A 138 -14.17 -5.91 -26.96
N LEU A 139 -14.17 -5.68 -25.64
CA LEU A 139 -15.28 -5.01 -24.96
C LEU A 139 -15.31 -3.51 -25.26
N ALA A 140 -16.51 -2.96 -25.42
CA ALA A 140 -16.72 -1.53 -25.61
C ALA A 140 -16.48 -0.75 -24.31
N ARG A 141 -16.12 0.53 -24.42
CA ARG A 141 -15.84 1.41 -23.26
C ARG A 141 -17.05 1.59 -22.33
N SER A 142 -18.27 1.39 -22.82
CA SER A 142 -19.52 1.39 -22.03
C SER A 142 -19.66 0.17 -21.11
N GLN A 143 -18.99 -0.94 -21.40
CA GLN A 143 -19.15 -2.23 -20.70
C GLN A 143 -18.19 -2.38 -19.49
N GLN A 144 -18.08 -1.36 -18.66
CA GLN A 144 -17.10 -1.33 -17.55
C GLN A 144 -17.32 -2.45 -16.51
N VAL A 145 -18.58 -2.81 -16.24
CA VAL A 145 -18.90 -3.90 -15.30
C VAL A 145 -18.36 -5.24 -15.82
N LEU A 146 -18.61 -5.55 -17.10
CA LEU A 146 -18.14 -6.79 -17.71
C LEU A 146 -16.60 -6.82 -17.82
N HIS A 147 -15.98 -5.69 -18.12
CA HIS A 147 -14.53 -5.55 -18.10
C HIS A 147 -13.94 -5.89 -16.72
N ARG A 148 -14.55 -5.41 -15.62
CA ARG A 148 -14.15 -5.77 -14.25
C ARG A 148 -14.28 -7.28 -13.98
N ILE A 149 -15.36 -7.91 -14.45
CA ILE A 149 -15.58 -9.35 -14.29
C ILE A 149 -14.51 -10.16 -15.05
N PHE A 150 -14.23 -9.82 -16.31
CA PHE A 150 -13.20 -10.51 -17.09
C PHE A 150 -11.80 -10.29 -16.53
N ASN A 151 -11.51 -9.10 -16.00
CA ASN A 151 -10.26 -8.84 -15.32
C ASN A 151 -10.13 -9.70 -14.04
N ALA A 152 -11.19 -9.82 -13.24
CA ALA A 152 -11.20 -10.71 -12.07
C ALA A 152 -10.97 -12.18 -12.47
N ARG A 153 -11.60 -12.65 -13.55
CA ARG A 153 -11.42 -14.02 -14.08
C ARG A 153 -9.97 -14.27 -14.54
N GLN A 154 -9.36 -13.36 -15.31
CA GLN A 154 -7.97 -13.57 -15.76
C GLN A 154 -6.97 -13.50 -14.59
N LEU A 155 -7.25 -12.69 -13.56
CA LEU A 155 -6.45 -12.65 -12.33
C LEU A 155 -6.57 -13.96 -11.55
N ALA A 156 -7.77 -14.53 -11.45
CA ALA A 156 -7.97 -15.84 -10.82
C ALA A 156 -7.20 -16.94 -11.57
N LEU A 157 -7.26 -16.97 -12.91
CA LEU A 157 -6.47 -17.90 -13.72
C LEU A 157 -4.96 -17.70 -13.56
N LYS A 158 -4.49 -16.45 -13.50
CA LYS A 158 -3.08 -16.13 -13.18
C LYS A 158 -2.69 -16.70 -11.81
N LEU A 159 -3.54 -16.51 -10.81
CA LEU A 159 -3.29 -17.03 -9.46
C LEU A 159 -3.22 -18.56 -9.47
N ILE A 160 -4.14 -19.26 -10.14
CA ILE A 160 -4.14 -20.73 -10.26
C ILE A 160 -2.84 -21.22 -10.90
N ALA A 161 -2.38 -20.58 -11.98
CA ALA A 161 -1.12 -20.91 -12.62
C ALA A 161 0.08 -20.73 -11.65
N ASN A 162 0.12 -19.63 -10.92
CA ASN A 162 1.20 -19.34 -9.96
C ASN A 162 1.21 -20.30 -8.76
N VAL A 163 0.05 -20.64 -8.20
CA VAL A 163 -0.03 -21.59 -7.07
C VAL A 163 0.27 -23.03 -7.51
N THR A 164 0.21 -23.35 -8.80
CA THR A 164 0.60 -24.67 -9.33
C THR A 164 2.09 -24.93 -9.07
N TYR A 165 2.95 -23.94 -9.31
CA TYR A 165 4.35 -23.98 -8.85
C TYR A 165 4.43 -24.05 -7.32
N GLY A 166 3.70 -23.16 -6.61
CA GLY A 166 3.70 -23.12 -5.14
C GLY A 166 3.32 -24.45 -4.47
N TYR A 167 2.50 -25.27 -5.14
CA TYR A 167 2.15 -26.61 -4.68
C TYR A 167 3.35 -27.58 -4.67
N THR A 168 4.23 -27.48 -5.67
CA THR A 168 5.49 -28.26 -5.70
C THR A 168 6.45 -27.82 -4.59
N ALA A 169 6.39 -26.54 -4.21
CA ALA A 169 7.27 -25.91 -3.21
C ALA A 169 6.72 -25.97 -1.76
N ALA A 170 5.62 -26.67 -1.50
CA ALA A 170 4.90 -26.61 -0.22
C ALA A 170 5.56 -27.48 0.88
N GLY A 171 6.76 -27.13 1.33
CA GLY A 171 7.57 -27.95 2.26
C GLY A 171 7.07 -28.04 3.70
N PHE A 172 6.15 -27.17 4.15
CA PHE A 172 5.67 -27.13 5.53
C PHE A 172 4.29 -27.80 5.70
N SER A 173 3.32 -27.43 4.87
CA SER A 173 1.92 -27.90 4.95
C SER A 173 1.41 -28.49 3.64
N GLY A 174 2.32 -28.79 2.70
CA GLY A 174 1.97 -29.36 1.40
C GLY A 174 1.52 -30.80 1.49
N ARG A 175 0.72 -31.21 0.50
CA ARG A 175 0.22 -32.59 0.38
C ARG A 175 1.07 -33.48 -0.52
N MET A 176 1.83 -32.89 -1.45
CA MET A 176 2.71 -33.63 -2.37
C MET A 176 3.84 -32.70 -2.86
N PRO A 177 4.72 -32.22 -1.95
CA PRO A 177 5.83 -31.36 -2.33
C PRO A 177 6.98 -32.15 -2.99
N CYS A 178 7.77 -31.45 -3.80
CA CYS A 178 8.98 -31.99 -4.43
C CYS A 178 10.02 -30.87 -4.57
N ALA A 179 11.01 -30.86 -3.68
CA ALA A 179 12.03 -29.83 -3.60
C ALA A 179 12.84 -29.70 -4.89
N GLU A 180 13.24 -30.82 -5.49
CA GLU A 180 14.00 -30.85 -6.74
C GLU A 180 13.24 -30.18 -7.88
N LEU A 181 11.93 -30.45 -7.98
CA LEU A 181 11.07 -29.85 -8.99
C LEU A 181 10.90 -28.34 -8.76
N ALA A 182 10.64 -27.93 -7.52
CA ALA A 182 10.50 -26.52 -7.18
C ALA A 182 11.80 -25.73 -7.49
N ASP A 183 12.94 -26.27 -7.09
CA ASP A 183 14.26 -25.68 -7.33
C ASP A 183 14.58 -25.59 -8.83
N SER A 184 14.25 -26.62 -9.63
CA SER A 184 14.45 -26.59 -11.08
C SER A 184 13.68 -25.44 -11.73
N ILE A 185 12.43 -25.23 -11.32
CA ILE A 185 11.57 -24.16 -11.87
C ILE A 185 12.17 -22.79 -11.55
N VAL A 186 12.55 -22.56 -10.29
CA VAL A 186 13.13 -21.28 -9.84
C VAL A 186 14.47 -21.03 -10.54
N GLN A 187 15.33 -22.04 -10.59
CA GLN A 187 16.66 -21.89 -11.16
C GLN A 187 16.64 -21.71 -12.68
N CYS A 188 15.74 -22.38 -13.41
CA CYS A 188 15.50 -22.13 -14.83
C CYS A 188 15.02 -20.68 -15.06
N GLY A 189 14.08 -20.20 -14.25
CA GLY A 189 13.60 -18.81 -14.33
C GLY A 189 14.73 -17.80 -14.06
N ARG A 190 15.52 -18.03 -13.02
CA ARG A 190 16.69 -17.22 -12.67
C ARG A 190 17.71 -17.15 -13.82
N ARG A 191 18.12 -18.31 -14.35
CA ARG A 191 19.09 -18.38 -15.46
C ARG A 191 18.57 -17.68 -16.70
N THR A 192 17.28 -17.82 -17.00
CA THR A 192 16.62 -17.14 -18.12
C THR A 192 16.72 -15.62 -17.98
N LEU A 193 16.45 -15.09 -16.78
CA LEU A 193 16.58 -13.66 -16.50
C LEU A 193 18.04 -13.18 -16.54
N GLU A 194 18.98 -13.92 -15.95
CA GLU A 194 20.42 -13.59 -15.97
C GLU A 194 20.99 -13.54 -17.41
N ASN A 195 20.61 -14.50 -18.25
CA ASN A 195 20.99 -14.53 -19.66
C ASN A 195 20.43 -13.33 -20.41
N ALA A 196 19.15 -13.00 -20.18
CA ALA A 196 18.50 -11.87 -20.82
C ALA A 196 19.14 -10.52 -20.40
N ILE A 197 19.47 -10.35 -19.12
CA ILE A 197 20.20 -9.18 -18.61
C ILE A 197 21.57 -9.06 -19.26
N SER A 198 22.33 -10.16 -19.29
CA SER A 198 23.67 -10.19 -19.88
C SER A 198 23.64 -9.84 -21.36
N TYR A 199 22.65 -10.36 -22.09
CA TYR A 199 22.45 -10.07 -23.50
C TYR A 199 22.13 -8.58 -23.77
N VAL A 200 21.22 -7.97 -22.99
CA VAL A 200 20.88 -6.55 -23.12
C VAL A 200 22.08 -5.66 -22.86
N ASN A 201 22.82 -5.94 -21.77
CA ASN A 201 23.98 -5.13 -21.39
C ASN A 201 25.16 -5.27 -22.37
N ALA A 202 25.32 -6.42 -23.03
CA ALA A 202 26.38 -6.65 -24.01
C ALA A 202 26.07 -6.06 -25.40
N HIS A 203 24.80 -5.74 -25.69
CA HIS A 203 24.39 -5.30 -27.01
C HIS A 203 24.67 -3.81 -27.27
N THR A 204 25.78 -3.52 -27.94
CA THR A 204 26.28 -2.14 -28.14
C THR A 204 25.33 -1.23 -28.93
N LYS A 205 24.52 -1.77 -29.85
CA LYS A 205 23.61 -0.96 -30.70
C LYS A 205 22.50 -0.27 -29.92
N TRP A 206 22.01 -0.88 -28.84
CA TRP A 206 20.91 -0.32 -28.06
C TRP A 206 21.39 0.75 -27.08
N ASN A 207 22.68 0.75 -26.72
CA ASN A 207 23.24 1.60 -25.66
C ASN A 207 22.36 1.58 -24.40
N ALA A 208 21.98 0.36 -24.00
CA ALA A 208 21.01 0.08 -22.95
C ALA A 208 21.71 -0.48 -21.71
N ARG A 209 21.17 -0.17 -20.53
CA ARG A 209 21.67 -0.72 -19.26
C ARG A 209 20.52 -1.21 -18.41
N VAL A 210 20.60 -2.45 -17.94
CA VAL A 210 19.65 -2.97 -16.94
C VAL A 210 20.00 -2.40 -15.57
N ILE A 211 19.10 -1.62 -14.99
CA ILE A 211 19.30 -0.93 -13.69
C ILE A 211 18.53 -1.58 -12.54
N TYR A 212 17.59 -2.48 -12.84
CA TYR A 212 16.84 -3.26 -11.86
C TYR A 212 16.20 -4.50 -12.49
N GLY A 213 15.94 -5.52 -11.67
CA GLY A 213 15.20 -6.72 -12.05
C GLY A 213 14.54 -7.37 -10.83
N ASP A 214 13.29 -7.80 -10.98
CA ASP A 214 12.50 -8.46 -9.94
C ASP A 214 11.89 -9.75 -10.50
N THR A 215 12.56 -10.87 -10.28
CA THR A 215 12.13 -12.25 -10.60
C THR A 215 11.81 -12.52 -12.08
N ASP A 216 10.78 -11.90 -12.63
CA ASP A 216 10.26 -12.03 -13.99
C ASP A 216 10.42 -10.75 -14.83
N SER A 217 10.76 -9.63 -14.20
CA SER A 217 10.88 -8.33 -14.86
C SER A 217 12.32 -7.78 -14.88
N MET A 218 12.62 -6.98 -15.92
CA MET A 218 13.86 -6.20 -16.04
C MET A 218 13.56 -4.75 -16.46
N PHE A 219 14.35 -3.83 -15.91
CA PHE A 219 14.21 -2.39 -16.07
C PHE A 219 15.43 -1.88 -16.84
N VAL A 220 15.20 -1.43 -18.06
CA VAL A 220 16.26 -1.08 -19.02
C VAL A 220 16.28 0.44 -19.20
N LEU A 221 17.34 1.08 -18.72
CA LEU A 221 17.58 2.51 -18.90
C LEU A 221 18.07 2.78 -20.32
N LEU A 222 17.42 3.74 -20.98
CA LEU A 222 17.78 4.24 -22.31
C LEU A 222 18.08 5.74 -22.23
N LYS A 223 19.34 6.07 -21.95
CA LYS A 223 19.79 7.45 -21.75
C LYS A 223 19.62 8.30 -23.01
N GLY A 224 19.08 9.52 -22.88
CA GLY A 224 18.95 10.47 -23.97
C GLY A 224 17.98 10.05 -25.09
N ARG A 225 17.09 9.08 -24.83
CA ARG A 225 16.08 8.63 -25.79
C ARG A 225 14.72 9.26 -25.50
N SER A 226 13.91 9.40 -26.53
CA SER A 226 12.49 9.74 -26.37
C SER A 226 11.65 8.53 -25.94
N VAL A 227 10.46 8.78 -25.39
CA VAL A 227 9.50 7.71 -25.04
C VAL A 227 9.16 6.85 -26.26
N LYS A 228 8.96 7.45 -27.44
CA LYS A 228 8.65 6.71 -28.68
C LYS A 228 9.80 5.79 -29.12
N GLU A 229 11.03 6.28 -29.06
CA GLU A 229 12.21 5.44 -29.34
C GLU A 229 12.37 4.32 -28.30
N ALA A 230 12.08 4.61 -27.04
CA ALA A 230 12.12 3.61 -25.97
C ALA A 230 11.12 2.48 -26.20
N PHE A 231 9.92 2.76 -26.72
CA PHE A 231 8.99 1.71 -27.18
C PHE A 231 9.56 0.86 -28.31
N ARG A 232 10.18 1.47 -29.31
CA ARG A 232 10.79 0.74 -30.43
C ARG A 232 11.90 -0.20 -29.95
N ILE A 233 12.87 0.35 -29.20
CA ILE A 233 14.01 -0.42 -28.67
C ILE A 233 13.52 -1.50 -27.70
N GLY A 234 12.56 -1.18 -26.83
CA GLY A 234 11.95 -2.13 -25.90
C GLY A 234 11.32 -3.32 -26.62
N GLN A 235 10.65 -3.08 -27.75
CA GLN A 235 10.05 -4.13 -28.58
C GLN A 235 11.13 -4.97 -29.30
N GLU A 236 12.19 -4.34 -29.81
CA GLU A 236 13.34 -5.05 -30.40
C GLU A 236 13.99 -6.00 -29.37
N ILE A 237 14.24 -5.51 -28.16
CA ILE A 237 14.79 -6.31 -27.05
C ILE A 237 13.85 -7.47 -26.71
N ALA A 238 12.55 -7.19 -26.55
CA ALA A 238 11.55 -8.21 -26.23
C ALA A 238 11.50 -9.32 -27.29
N SER A 239 11.53 -8.96 -28.57
CA SER A 239 11.54 -9.90 -29.70
C SER A 239 12.82 -10.72 -29.75
N ALA A 240 13.99 -10.09 -29.61
CA ALA A 240 15.28 -10.79 -29.62
C ALA A 240 15.39 -11.80 -28.46
N ILE A 241 15.01 -11.41 -27.25
CA ILE A 241 15.05 -12.31 -26.08
C ILE A 241 14.03 -13.43 -26.22
N SER A 242 12.82 -13.15 -26.70
CA SER A 242 11.82 -14.20 -26.91
C SER A 242 12.29 -15.23 -27.93
N ALA A 243 12.95 -14.80 -29.02
CA ALA A 243 13.49 -15.70 -30.04
C ALA A 243 14.64 -16.61 -29.56
N MET A 244 15.38 -16.19 -28.52
CA MET A 244 16.46 -16.99 -27.92
C MET A 244 15.96 -18.04 -26.93
N ASN A 245 14.68 -18.01 -26.55
CA ASN A 245 14.11 -18.90 -25.55
C ASN A 245 13.14 -19.92 -26.16
N PRO A 246 13.00 -21.11 -25.55
CA PRO A 246 12.05 -22.12 -26.02
C PRO A 246 10.60 -21.65 -25.83
N ASP A 247 9.69 -22.09 -26.72
CA ASP A 247 8.25 -21.87 -26.54
C ASP A 247 7.75 -22.55 -25.24
N PRO A 248 6.88 -21.92 -24.42
CA PRO A 248 6.18 -20.63 -24.62
C PRO A 248 6.85 -19.44 -23.89
N VAL A 249 8.16 -19.48 -23.63
CA VAL A 249 8.87 -18.46 -22.85
C VAL A 249 9.00 -17.16 -23.66
N THR A 250 8.10 -16.22 -23.40
CA THR A 250 8.02 -14.95 -24.14
C THR A 250 8.25 -13.77 -23.20
N LEU A 251 9.17 -12.88 -23.59
CA LEU A 251 9.37 -11.58 -22.95
C LEU A 251 8.44 -10.55 -23.58
N LYS A 252 7.75 -9.76 -22.77
CA LYS A 252 6.84 -8.73 -23.24
C LYS A 252 7.31 -7.35 -22.81
N MET A 253 7.20 -6.39 -23.71
CA MET A 253 7.21 -4.99 -23.31
C MET A 253 5.88 -4.66 -22.62
N GLU A 254 5.95 -4.19 -21.37
CA GLU A 254 4.77 -3.74 -20.63
C GLU A 254 4.53 -2.25 -20.77
N LYS A 255 5.56 -1.44 -20.51
CA LYS A 255 5.46 0.02 -20.38
C LYS A 255 6.83 0.68 -20.40
N VAL A 256 6.82 2.01 -20.49
CA VAL A 256 7.98 2.89 -20.30
C VAL A 256 7.71 3.81 -19.12
N TYR A 257 8.64 3.89 -18.19
CA TYR A 257 8.65 4.92 -17.15
C TYR A 257 9.42 6.16 -17.62
N HIS A 258 8.82 7.35 -17.50
CA HIS A 258 9.47 8.62 -17.82
C HIS A 258 8.76 9.81 -17.14
N PRO A 259 9.32 10.43 -16.08
CA PRO A 259 10.47 9.98 -15.28
C PRO A 259 10.07 8.95 -14.21
N CYS A 260 11.06 8.42 -13.47
CA CYS A 260 10.81 7.56 -12.30
C CYS A 260 11.86 7.65 -11.18
N PHE A 261 11.49 7.10 -10.03
CA PHE A 261 12.37 6.80 -8.91
C PHE A 261 12.46 5.29 -8.69
N LEU A 262 13.68 4.78 -8.58
CA LEU A 262 13.95 3.46 -8.00
C LEU A 262 14.49 3.67 -6.58
N LEU A 263 13.83 3.10 -5.57
CA LEU A 263 14.19 3.33 -4.17
C LEU A 263 14.98 2.16 -3.60
N THR A 264 14.31 1.00 -3.50
CA THR A 264 14.87 -0.25 -3.00
C THR A 264 14.16 -1.40 -3.71
N LYS A 265 14.59 -2.65 -3.48
CA LYS A 265 13.87 -3.83 -3.94
C LYS A 265 12.36 -3.71 -3.69
N LYS A 266 11.56 -3.92 -4.74
CA LYS A 266 10.10 -3.87 -4.75
C LYS A 266 9.49 -2.51 -4.38
N ARG A 267 10.27 -1.43 -4.45
CA ARG A 267 9.84 -0.06 -4.14
C ARG A 267 10.31 0.92 -5.21
N TYR A 268 9.38 1.34 -6.05
CA TYR A 268 9.64 2.27 -7.15
C TYR A 268 8.36 3.02 -7.54
N VAL A 269 8.50 4.15 -8.19
CA VAL A 269 7.37 4.98 -8.65
C VAL A 269 7.75 5.76 -9.89
N GLY A 270 6.83 5.89 -10.85
CA GLY A 270 7.09 6.65 -12.06
C GLY A 270 5.82 6.97 -12.84
N TYR A 271 5.99 7.85 -13.83
CA TYR A 271 4.99 8.08 -14.87
C TYR A 271 5.10 7.00 -15.93
N SER A 272 4.09 6.15 -15.99
CA SER A 272 3.99 4.98 -16.87
C SER A 272 3.26 5.34 -18.16
N TYR A 273 3.90 5.01 -19.28
CA TYR A 273 3.32 5.03 -20.62
C TYR A 273 3.16 3.58 -21.10
N GLU A 274 1.96 3.20 -21.51
CA GLU A 274 1.64 1.87 -22.04
C GLU A 274 1.60 1.85 -23.58
N SER A 275 1.58 3.01 -24.23
CA SER A 275 1.68 3.15 -25.69
C SER A 275 2.52 4.38 -26.08
N PRO A 276 3.12 4.39 -27.28
CA PRO A 276 3.95 5.51 -27.76
C PRO A 276 3.15 6.78 -28.03
N ASP A 277 1.83 6.67 -28.23
CA ASP A 277 0.93 7.79 -28.52
C ASP A 277 0.17 8.27 -27.28
N GLN A 278 0.43 7.69 -26.11
CA GLN A 278 -0.16 8.11 -24.85
C GLN A 278 0.40 9.48 -24.43
N VAL A 279 -0.49 10.48 -24.33
CA VAL A 279 -0.12 11.83 -23.90
C VAL A 279 -0.03 11.91 -22.37
N GLU A 280 -1.12 11.53 -21.69
CA GLU A 280 -1.22 11.61 -20.23
C GLU A 280 -0.61 10.38 -19.55
N PRO A 281 0.39 10.54 -18.67
CA PRO A 281 1.01 9.40 -17.99
C PRO A 281 0.10 8.80 -16.92
N ILE A 282 0.32 7.51 -16.61
CA ILE A 282 -0.28 6.85 -15.46
C ILE A 282 0.68 6.94 -14.28
N PHE A 283 0.26 7.51 -13.15
CA PHE A 283 1.04 7.48 -11.92
C PHE A 283 1.05 6.06 -11.36
N ASP A 284 2.17 5.36 -11.51
CA ASP A 284 2.30 3.97 -11.09
C ASP A 284 3.34 3.84 -9.99
N ALA A 285 2.86 3.42 -8.82
CA ALA A 285 3.63 3.31 -7.59
C ALA A 285 3.60 1.86 -7.08
N LYS A 286 4.77 1.30 -6.78
CA LYS A 286 4.92 -0.06 -6.23
C LYS A 286 5.62 -0.01 -4.88
N GLY A 287 5.02 -0.63 -3.88
CA GLY A 287 5.62 -0.85 -2.54
C GLY A 287 5.86 0.39 -1.67
N ILE A 288 5.64 1.60 -2.19
CA ILE A 288 5.74 2.87 -1.45
C ILE A 288 4.42 3.21 -0.72
N GLU A 289 4.47 4.23 0.13
CA GLU A 289 3.36 4.57 1.05
C GLU A 289 2.06 5.02 0.36
N THR A 290 2.08 5.35 -0.93
CA THR A 290 0.86 5.71 -1.69
C THR A 290 -0.10 4.53 -1.88
N VAL A 291 0.41 3.29 -1.98
CA VAL A 291 -0.40 2.07 -2.22
C VAL A 291 -0.52 1.18 -0.98
N ARG A 292 0.23 1.50 0.07
CA ARG A 292 0.23 0.77 1.33
C ARG A 292 -0.98 1.16 2.18
N ARG A 293 -1.52 0.18 2.92
CA ARG A 293 -2.70 0.35 3.79
C ARG A 293 -2.35 0.37 5.28
N ASP A 294 -1.08 0.43 5.64
CA ASP A 294 -0.61 0.47 7.04
C ASP A 294 -0.26 1.88 7.53
N THR A 295 -0.30 2.87 6.63
CA THR A 295 -0.13 4.30 6.91
C THR A 295 -1.46 5.06 6.81
N CYS A 296 -1.51 6.28 7.35
CA CYS A 296 -2.69 7.13 7.19
C CYS A 296 -2.74 7.79 5.79
N VAL A 297 -3.94 8.17 5.35
CA VAL A 297 -4.20 8.73 4.01
C VAL A 297 -3.44 10.03 3.77
N ALA A 298 -3.19 10.82 4.82
CA ALA A 298 -2.39 12.05 4.75
C ALA A 298 -0.99 11.80 4.17
N VAL A 299 -0.35 10.67 4.53
CA VAL A 299 0.97 10.30 3.99
C VAL A 299 0.87 9.98 2.51
N ALA A 300 -0.10 9.15 2.12
CA ALA A 300 -0.31 8.77 0.72
C ALA A 300 -0.58 10.00 -0.17
N LYS A 301 -1.50 10.89 0.25
CA LYS A 301 -1.82 12.13 -0.46
C LYS A 301 -0.62 13.08 -0.55
N ALA A 302 0.12 13.25 0.54
CA ALA A 302 1.32 14.10 0.54
C ALA A 302 2.40 13.55 -0.40
N MET A 303 2.64 12.24 -0.36
CA MET A 303 3.61 11.56 -1.20
C MET A 303 3.25 11.61 -2.68
N GLU A 304 2.01 11.27 -3.04
CA GLU A 304 1.55 11.35 -4.43
C GLU A 304 1.65 12.78 -4.97
N GLN A 305 1.15 13.78 -4.23
CA GLN A 305 1.16 15.16 -4.71
C GLN A 305 2.57 15.72 -4.87
N THR A 306 3.49 15.42 -3.94
CA THR A 306 4.88 15.87 -4.04
C THR A 306 5.63 15.19 -5.18
N LEU A 307 5.40 13.89 -5.40
CA LEU A 307 5.97 13.17 -6.55
C LEU A 307 5.47 13.73 -7.88
N ARG A 308 4.16 14.00 -8.02
CA ARG A 308 3.58 14.62 -9.22
C ARG A 308 4.19 15.99 -9.51
N LEU A 309 4.23 16.85 -8.48
CA LEU A 309 4.87 18.17 -8.59
C LEU A 309 6.33 18.06 -9.04
N TYR A 310 7.07 17.09 -8.52
CA TYR A 310 8.46 16.88 -8.89
C TYR A 310 8.60 16.31 -10.31
N PHE A 311 7.76 15.36 -10.73
CA PHE A 311 7.81 14.81 -12.08
C PHE A 311 7.44 15.83 -13.15
N GLU A 312 6.50 16.74 -12.87
CA GLU A 312 6.06 17.78 -13.81
C GLU A 312 7.05 18.95 -13.92
N ASN A 313 7.73 19.30 -12.83
CA ASN A 313 8.53 20.53 -12.76
C ASN A 313 10.03 20.29 -12.59
N GLN A 314 10.42 19.09 -12.13
CA GLN A 314 11.78 18.72 -11.70
C GLN A 314 12.42 19.74 -10.73
N ASP A 315 11.60 20.45 -9.96
CA ASP A 315 12.01 21.52 -9.07
C ASP A 315 11.66 21.16 -7.62
N ILE A 316 12.71 20.95 -6.83
CA ILE A 316 12.61 20.62 -5.41
C ILE A 316 12.06 21.78 -4.56
N SER A 317 12.20 23.02 -5.02
CA SER A 317 11.71 24.22 -4.33
C SER A 317 10.18 24.24 -4.30
N LYS A 318 9.52 23.83 -5.38
CA LYS A 318 8.05 23.67 -5.45
C LYS A 318 7.55 22.61 -4.46
N VAL A 319 8.31 21.51 -4.31
CA VAL A 319 8.02 20.47 -3.31
C VAL A 319 8.16 21.03 -1.89
N LYS A 320 9.26 21.74 -1.58
CA LYS A 320 9.48 22.40 -0.27
C LYS A 320 8.34 23.37 0.06
N ALA A 321 7.97 24.24 -0.89
CA ALA A 321 6.88 25.19 -0.71
C ALA A 321 5.52 24.51 -0.47
N TYR A 322 5.22 23.42 -1.18
CA TYR A 322 4.01 22.62 -0.93
C TYR A 322 4.02 22.01 0.48
N LEU A 323 5.14 21.40 0.89
CA LEU A 323 5.25 20.79 2.21
C LEU A 323 5.12 21.81 3.34
N TYR A 324 5.71 22.99 3.21
CA TYR A 324 5.54 24.08 4.18
C TYR A 324 4.07 24.44 4.36
N ARG A 325 3.31 24.58 3.25
CA ARG A 325 1.87 24.84 3.33
C ARG A 325 1.13 23.70 4.03
N GLN A 326 1.43 22.43 3.72
CA GLN A 326 0.77 21.30 4.36
C GLN A 326 1.13 21.18 5.85
N TRP A 327 2.40 21.34 6.22
CA TRP A 327 2.82 21.31 7.62
C TRP A 327 2.18 22.44 8.42
N THR A 328 2.10 23.65 7.87
CA THR A 328 1.38 24.77 8.49
C THR A 328 -0.11 24.45 8.68
N ARG A 329 -0.76 23.82 7.71
CA ARG A 329 -2.16 23.36 7.86
C ARG A 329 -2.32 22.30 8.94
N ILE A 330 -1.40 21.33 9.02
CA ILE A 330 -1.42 20.28 10.04
C ILE A 330 -1.24 20.88 11.44
N LEU A 331 -0.24 21.75 11.61
CA LEU A 331 0.07 22.39 12.91
C LEU A 331 -1.04 23.36 13.35
N SER A 332 -1.74 24.01 12.42
CA SER A 332 -2.94 24.82 12.70
C SER A 332 -4.24 23.99 12.82
N GLY A 333 -4.14 22.66 12.63
CA GLY A 333 -5.27 21.74 12.61
C GLY A 333 -6.29 21.99 11.50
N ARG A 334 -5.95 22.74 10.43
CA ARG A 334 -6.83 23.07 9.29
C ARG A 334 -6.82 21.93 8.26
N VAL A 335 -7.08 20.72 8.74
CA VAL A 335 -7.02 19.46 7.98
C VAL A 335 -8.21 18.58 8.35
N SER A 336 -8.62 17.70 7.43
CA SER A 336 -9.62 16.68 7.73
C SER A 336 -9.00 15.61 8.62
N LEU A 337 -9.62 15.32 9.78
CA LEU A 337 -9.15 14.28 10.69
C LEU A 337 -9.24 12.88 10.08
N GLN A 338 -10.14 12.68 9.10
CA GLN A 338 -10.27 11.43 8.37
C GLN A 338 -8.94 10.98 7.76
N ASP A 339 -8.15 11.92 7.25
CA ASP A 339 -6.89 11.63 6.58
C ASP A 339 -5.80 11.12 7.56
N PHE A 340 -6.00 11.28 8.87
CA PHE A 340 -5.03 10.92 9.91
C PHE A 340 -5.40 9.63 10.65
N VAL A 341 -6.53 9.00 10.29
CA VAL A 341 -6.94 7.71 10.85
C VAL A 341 -6.07 6.60 10.26
N PHE A 342 -5.47 5.80 11.12
CA PHE A 342 -4.86 4.52 10.76
C PHE A 342 -5.91 3.42 10.84
N ALA A 343 -5.75 2.35 10.06
CA ALA A 343 -6.58 1.14 10.18
C ALA A 343 -5.71 -0.11 9.99
N LYS A 344 -5.44 -0.82 11.09
CA LYS A 344 -4.54 -2.00 11.10
C LYS A 344 -5.24 -3.25 11.57
N GLU A 345 -4.88 -4.38 10.97
CA GLU A 345 -5.42 -5.70 11.31
C GLU A 345 -5.05 -6.07 12.75
N VAL A 346 -6.03 -6.59 13.48
CA VAL A 346 -5.86 -7.06 14.85
C VAL A 346 -5.99 -8.59 14.88
N ARG A 347 -5.02 -9.26 15.49
CA ARG A 347 -4.95 -10.71 15.65
C ARG A 347 -4.77 -11.07 17.13
N LEU A 348 -5.79 -10.75 17.94
CA LEU A 348 -5.79 -11.11 19.36
C LEU A 348 -5.53 -12.61 19.55
N GLY A 349 -4.81 -12.97 20.62
CA GLY A 349 -4.36 -14.34 20.89
C GLY A 349 -3.06 -14.76 20.17
N THR A 350 -2.60 -14.03 19.15
CA THR A 350 -1.32 -14.35 18.46
C THR A 350 -0.14 -13.49 18.91
N TYR A 351 -0.39 -12.40 19.62
CA TYR A 351 0.64 -11.50 20.10
C TYR A 351 1.39 -12.10 21.30
N SER A 352 2.68 -11.84 21.38
CA SER A 352 3.51 -12.33 22.49
C SER A 352 3.03 -11.76 23.83
N THR A 353 2.74 -12.64 24.77
CA THR A 353 2.29 -12.31 26.14
C THR A 353 3.42 -11.81 27.06
N ARG A 354 4.67 -11.79 26.58
CA ARG A 354 5.85 -11.46 27.39
C ARG A 354 5.87 -10.01 27.91
N SER A 355 5.10 -9.11 27.32
CA SER A 355 4.82 -7.80 27.92
C SER A 355 3.47 -7.24 27.45
N SER A 356 2.69 -6.67 28.36
CA SER A 356 1.44 -5.94 28.04
C SER A 356 1.69 -4.69 27.18
N SER A 357 2.94 -4.22 27.12
CA SER A 357 3.44 -3.16 26.24
C SER A 357 3.79 -3.62 24.82
N SER A 358 3.63 -4.91 24.48
CA SER A 358 3.89 -5.45 23.14
C SER A 358 2.72 -5.28 22.15
N LEU A 359 1.53 -4.94 22.67
CA LEU A 359 0.34 -4.85 21.83
C LEU A 359 0.47 -3.70 20.81
N PRO A 360 0.16 -3.94 19.52
CA PRO A 360 0.14 -2.88 18.54
C PRO A 360 -0.97 -1.86 18.85
N PRO A 361 -0.85 -0.60 18.39
CA PRO A 361 -1.83 0.47 18.65
C PRO A 361 -3.30 0.09 18.40
N SER A 362 -3.59 -0.61 17.29
CA SER A 362 -4.95 -1.06 16.96
C SER A 362 -5.49 -2.11 17.95
N ALA A 363 -4.63 -3.00 18.45
CA ALA A 363 -5.02 -3.98 19.47
C ALA A 363 -5.28 -3.30 20.82
N ILE A 364 -4.54 -2.23 21.16
CA ILE A 364 -4.79 -1.45 22.39
C ILE A 364 -6.19 -0.80 22.34
N VAL A 365 -6.55 -0.18 21.22
CA VAL A 365 -7.90 0.40 21.04
C VAL A 365 -8.97 -0.69 21.15
N ALA A 366 -8.78 -1.83 20.50
CA ALA A 366 -9.70 -2.96 20.61
C ALA A 366 -9.84 -3.47 22.04
N THR A 367 -8.73 -3.65 22.77
CA THR A 367 -8.77 -4.10 24.17
C THR A 367 -9.44 -3.06 25.09
N LYS A 368 -9.25 -1.76 24.83
CA LYS A 368 -9.98 -0.69 25.54
C LYS A 368 -11.48 -0.79 25.29
N ALA A 369 -11.90 -0.98 24.04
CA ALA A 369 -13.30 -1.18 23.69
C ALA A 369 -13.89 -2.42 24.36
N MET A 370 -13.17 -3.55 24.39
CA MET A 370 -13.58 -4.79 25.06
C MET A 370 -13.75 -4.66 26.58
N ARG A 371 -13.00 -3.75 27.22
CA ARG A 371 -13.17 -3.46 28.66
C ARG A 371 -14.47 -2.72 28.95
N ILE A 372 -14.94 -1.91 28.00
CA ILE A 372 -16.20 -1.17 28.11
C ILE A 372 -17.37 -2.10 27.75
N ASP A 373 -17.25 -2.81 26.63
CA ASP A 373 -18.20 -3.80 26.16
C ASP A 373 -17.46 -5.09 25.75
N PRO A 374 -17.56 -6.18 26.53
CA PRO A 374 -16.94 -7.46 26.18
C PRO A 374 -17.36 -8.01 24.81
N ARG A 375 -18.51 -7.58 24.25
CA ARG A 375 -18.97 -7.99 22.92
C ARG A 375 -18.32 -7.21 21.77
N ALA A 376 -17.55 -6.16 22.07
CA ALA A 376 -16.76 -5.42 21.09
C ALA A 376 -15.45 -6.13 20.68
N GLU A 377 -15.35 -7.45 20.90
CA GLU A 377 -14.19 -8.24 20.49
C GLU A 377 -14.05 -8.24 18.96
N PRO A 378 -12.89 -7.84 18.42
CA PRO A 378 -12.66 -7.82 16.98
C PRO A 378 -12.49 -9.24 16.42
N ARG A 379 -12.95 -9.44 15.19
CA ARG A 379 -12.69 -10.70 14.46
C ARG A 379 -11.20 -10.82 14.12
N TYR A 380 -10.74 -12.05 13.90
CA TYR A 380 -9.36 -12.30 13.47
C TYR A 380 -9.05 -11.58 12.16
N GLY A 381 -8.05 -10.69 12.18
CA GLY A 381 -7.65 -9.89 11.02
C GLY A 381 -8.56 -8.69 10.74
N GLU A 382 -9.50 -8.36 11.64
CA GLU A 382 -10.32 -7.16 11.52
C GLU A 382 -9.46 -5.90 11.64
N ARG A 383 -9.75 -4.90 10.81
CA ARG A 383 -9.01 -3.63 10.80
C ARG A 383 -9.64 -2.65 11.76
N ILE A 384 -8.94 -2.37 12.85
CA ILE A 384 -9.40 -1.44 13.89
C ILE A 384 -8.79 -0.06 13.65
N PRO A 385 -9.63 0.99 13.55
CA PRO A 385 -9.17 2.33 13.32
C PRO A 385 -8.61 2.97 14.59
N TYR A 386 -7.59 3.83 14.46
CA TYR A 386 -7.05 4.58 15.59
C TYR A 386 -6.38 5.88 15.13
N VAL A 387 -6.21 6.82 16.06
CA VAL A 387 -5.50 8.09 15.86
C VAL A 387 -4.48 8.33 16.97
N VAL A 388 -3.46 9.14 16.67
CA VAL A 388 -2.41 9.51 17.63
C VAL A 388 -2.63 10.95 18.10
N VAL A 389 -2.79 11.11 19.40
CA VAL A 389 -3.11 12.39 20.05
C VAL A 389 -1.93 12.90 20.87
N HIS A 390 -1.98 14.16 21.29
CA HIS A 390 -0.96 14.70 22.19
C HIS A 390 -1.04 14.01 23.56
N GLY A 391 0.10 13.51 24.04
CA GLY A 391 0.28 13.01 25.40
C GLY A 391 1.16 13.94 26.24
N GLU A 392 1.40 13.52 27.47
CA GLU A 392 2.33 14.17 28.39
C GLU A 392 3.78 14.11 27.87
N PRO A 393 4.67 15.03 28.29
CA PRO A 393 6.08 14.94 27.96
C PRO A 393 6.67 13.56 28.34
N GLY A 394 7.31 12.89 27.39
CA GLY A 394 7.84 11.53 27.60
C GLY A 394 6.83 10.39 27.47
N ALA A 395 5.55 10.68 27.20
CA ALA A 395 4.54 9.65 26.97
C ALA A 395 4.92 8.72 25.81
N ARG A 396 4.67 7.42 25.98
CA ARG A 396 4.94 6.43 24.93
C ARG A 396 3.85 6.51 23.87
N LEU A 397 4.14 6.00 22.67
CA LEU A 397 3.15 5.96 21.58
C LEU A 397 1.87 5.25 22.00
N VAL A 398 1.98 4.15 22.75
CA VAL A 398 0.85 3.35 23.22
C VAL A 398 -0.11 4.13 24.12
N ASP A 399 0.40 5.12 24.85
CA ASP A 399 -0.39 5.96 25.77
C ASP A 399 -1.08 7.11 25.00
N MET A 400 -0.61 7.43 23.80
CA MET A 400 -1.12 8.49 22.91
C MET A 400 -2.13 8.00 21.86
N VAL A 401 -2.56 6.74 21.93
CA VAL A 401 -3.46 6.13 20.94
C VAL A 401 -4.89 6.05 21.47
N VAL A 402 -5.82 6.58 20.68
CA VAL A 402 -7.25 6.63 21.00
C VAL A 402 -8.12 6.23 19.82
N ASP A 403 -9.37 5.87 20.11
CA ASP A 403 -10.40 5.65 19.10
C ASP A 403 -10.74 6.98 18.38
N PRO A 404 -10.96 7.00 17.05
CA PRO A 404 -11.34 8.23 16.35
C PRO A 404 -12.61 8.89 16.88
N LEU A 405 -13.59 8.11 17.38
CA LEU A 405 -14.82 8.63 17.97
C LEU A 405 -14.54 9.38 19.28
N GLU A 406 -13.59 8.93 20.09
CA GLU A 406 -13.17 9.65 21.30
C GLU A 406 -12.56 11.02 20.95
N LEU A 407 -11.78 11.11 19.87
CA LEU A 407 -11.26 12.39 19.37
C LEU A 407 -12.38 13.29 18.83
N LEU A 408 -13.38 12.72 18.18
CA LEU A 408 -14.47 13.45 17.52
C LEU A 408 -15.59 13.88 18.48
N ALA A 409 -15.70 13.29 19.67
CA ALA A 409 -16.67 13.66 20.69
C ALA A 409 -16.60 15.17 21.02
N LEU A 410 -17.76 15.83 21.18
CA LEU A 410 -17.86 17.30 21.34
C LEU A 410 -16.97 17.83 22.48
N ASN A 411 -17.05 17.20 23.65
CA ASN A 411 -16.28 17.57 24.83
C ASN A 411 -14.92 16.86 24.91
N SER A 412 -14.41 16.33 23.79
CA SER A 412 -13.16 15.58 23.79
C SER A 412 -11.99 16.46 24.25
N PRO A 413 -11.21 16.00 25.24
CA PRO A 413 -9.97 16.67 25.62
C PRO A 413 -8.91 16.51 24.51
N PHE A 414 -9.01 15.50 23.67
CA PHE A 414 -7.90 15.11 22.81
C PHE A 414 -7.70 16.05 21.62
N ARG A 415 -6.43 16.15 21.20
CA ARG A 415 -6.01 16.82 19.98
C ARG A 415 -5.06 15.95 19.20
N LEU A 416 -5.21 15.97 17.89
CA LEU A 416 -4.31 15.30 16.97
C LEU A 416 -2.86 15.76 17.19
N ASN A 417 -1.92 14.82 17.29
CA ASN A 417 -0.50 15.14 17.44
C ASN A 417 0.16 15.48 16.09
N GLY A 418 -0.03 16.72 15.62
CA GLY A 418 0.49 17.15 14.32
C GLY A 418 2.00 16.93 14.15
N VAL A 419 2.78 17.14 15.22
CA VAL A 419 4.24 16.94 15.22
C VAL A 419 4.60 15.47 15.00
N TYR A 420 3.90 14.54 15.66
CA TYR A 420 4.10 13.10 15.45
C TYR A 420 3.82 12.72 13.99
N TYR A 421 2.69 13.15 13.40
CA TYR A 421 2.37 12.81 12.02
C TYR A 421 3.37 13.38 11.03
N ILE A 422 3.85 14.61 11.24
CA ILE A 422 4.87 15.21 10.36
C ILE A 422 6.19 14.45 10.49
N THR A 423 6.72 14.32 11.71
CA THR A 423 8.09 13.82 11.94
C THR A 423 8.23 12.31 11.88
N LYS A 424 7.19 11.55 12.25
CA LYS A 424 7.25 10.08 12.32
C LYS A 424 6.52 9.39 11.16
N GLN A 425 5.68 10.08 10.41
CA GLN A 425 4.90 9.47 9.31
C GLN A 425 5.25 10.11 7.96
N ILE A 426 5.03 11.42 7.80
CA ILE A 426 5.18 12.11 6.52
C ILE A 426 6.65 12.24 6.11
N ILE A 427 7.49 12.81 6.98
CA ILE A 427 8.90 13.05 6.67
C ILE A 427 9.65 11.75 6.33
N PRO A 428 9.58 10.66 7.13
CA PRO A 428 10.30 9.43 6.79
C PRO A 428 9.89 8.81 5.46
N ALA A 429 8.61 8.93 5.06
CA ALA A 429 8.13 8.44 3.78
C ALA A 429 8.71 9.24 2.60
N LEU A 430 8.64 10.56 2.71
CA LEU A 430 9.14 11.46 1.67
C LEU A 430 10.66 11.51 1.61
N GLN A 431 11.35 11.42 2.75
CA GLN A 431 12.81 11.45 2.85
C GLN A 431 13.46 10.29 2.10
N ARG A 432 12.82 9.10 2.06
CA ARG A 432 13.30 7.96 1.28
C ARG A 432 13.32 8.22 -0.23
N VAL A 433 12.46 9.12 -0.70
CA VAL A 433 12.39 9.51 -2.12
C VAL A 433 13.28 10.72 -2.36
N PHE A 434 12.97 11.83 -1.72
CA PHE A 434 13.61 13.11 -2.02
C PHE A 434 15.03 13.21 -1.44
N GLY A 435 15.40 12.34 -0.51
CA GLY A 435 16.80 12.17 -0.11
C GLY A 435 17.71 11.75 -1.27
N LEU A 436 17.17 11.02 -2.26
CA LEU A 436 17.92 10.62 -3.47
C LEU A 436 18.24 11.82 -4.39
N VAL A 437 17.57 12.95 -4.21
CA VAL A 437 17.83 14.20 -4.93
C VAL A 437 18.39 15.29 -3.99
N GLY A 438 18.95 14.88 -2.85
CA GLY A 438 19.65 15.76 -1.92
C GLY A 438 18.77 16.59 -0.97
N ALA A 439 17.48 16.28 -0.83
CA ALA A 439 16.60 17.00 0.09
C ALA A 439 16.73 16.49 1.53
N ASP A 440 16.85 17.40 2.51
CA ASP A 440 16.69 17.10 3.94
C ASP A 440 15.38 17.70 4.47
N LEU A 441 14.37 16.83 4.60
CA LEU A 441 13.04 17.25 5.04
C LEU A 441 12.98 17.51 6.54
N ASN A 442 13.87 16.94 7.35
CA ASN A 442 13.94 17.25 8.78
C ASN A 442 14.47 18.68 8.95
N GLN A 443 15.53 19.04 8.25
CA GLN A 443 16.07 20.40 8.24
C GLN A 443 15.00 21.40 7.77
N TRP A 444 14.30 21.11 6.67
CA TRP A 444 13.19 21.94 6.19
C TRP A 444 12.10 22.13 7.26
N PHE A 445 11.76 21.08 8.01
CA PHE A 445 10.77 21.18 9.07
C PHE A 445 11.28 21.94 10.31
N LEU A 446 12.59 22.00 10.54
CA LEU A 446 13.20 22.81 11.60
C LEU A 446 13.23 24.29 11.21
N GLU A 447 13.58 24.59 9.95
CA GLU A 447 13.69 25.94 9.39
C GLU A 447 12.34 26.60 9.10
N MET A 448 11.27 25.83 8.97
CA MET A 448 9.98 26.39 8.60
C MET A 448 9.50 27.43 9.64
N PRO A 449 8.92 28.56 9.20
CA PRO A 449 8.23 29.46 10.10
C PRO A 449 7.15 28.69 10.86
N ARG A 450 7.27 28.64 12.19
CA ARG A 450 6.22 28.05 13.01
C ARG A 450 5.02 28.96 12.89
N PRO A 451 3.82 28.44 12.55
CA PRO A 451 2.64 29.27 12.58
C PRO A 451 2.55 29.90 13.97
N THR A 452 2.47 31.22 14.03
CA THR A 452 1.97 31.94 15.21
C THR A 452 0.72 31.18 15.64
N ARG A 453 0.57 30.90 16.95
CA ARG A 453 -0.54 30.08 17.50
C ARG A 453 -1.91 30.73 17.21
N GLU A 454 -2.31 30.78 15.96
CA GLU A 454 -3.61 31.20 15.51
C GLU A 454 -4.50 29.98 15.49
N ASN A 455 -5.32 29.84 16.53
CA ASN A 455 -6.77 29.91 16.41
C ASN A 455 -7.41 29.42 17.71
N LEU A 456 -8.05 30.37 18.38
CA LEU A 456 -8.82 30.19 19.61
C LEU A 456 -10.01 29.25 19.48
N GLY A 457 -10.44 28.91 18.25
CA GLY A 457 -11.59 28.00 18.02
C GLY A 457 -11.35 26.53 18.37
N LYS A 458 -10.11 26.11 18.68
CA LYS A 458 -9.77 24.68 18.96
C LYS A 458 -9.39 24.40 20.41
N ARG A 459 -9.44 25.42 21.26
CA ARG A 459 -9.47 25.24 22.71
C ARG A 459 -10.93 25.07 23.11
N PRO A 460 -11.30 24.01 23.84
CA PRO A 460 -12.57 24.03 24.54
C PRO A 460 -12.55 25.28 25.41
N LEU A 461 -13.36 26.28 25.05
CA LEU A 461 -13.52 27.49 25.84
C LEU A 461 -14.44 27.23 27.05
N ASN A 462 -15.09 26.05 27.08
CA ASN A 462 -15.94 25.64 28.18
C ASN A 462 -15.12 24.98 29.30
N PRO A 463 -15.04 25.59 30.50
CA PRO A 463 -14.18 25.13 31.60
C PRO A 463 -14.85 24.08 32.50
N TRP A 464 -16.05 23.60 32.19
CA TRP A 464 -16.72 22.64 33.05
C TRP A 464 -16.22 21.20 32.81
N ASN A 465 -15.06 20.90 33.40
CA ASN A 465 -14.65 19.54 33.71
C ASN A 465 -14.51 19.44 35.25
N PRO A 466 -15.36 18.67 35.94
CA PRO A 466 -15.33 18.53 37.39
C PRO A 466 -13.96 18.09 37.93
N GLN A 467 -13.13 17.44 37.11
CA GLN A 467 -11.87 16.82 37.53
C GLN A 467 -10.63 17.75 37.53
N ARG A 468 -10.71 19.00 37.03
CA ARG A 468 -9.56 19.96 36.98
C ARG A 468 -8.23 19.36 36.46
N ALA A 469 -8.27 18.39 35.56
CA ALA A 469 -7.12 17.55 35.21
C ALA A 469 -6.07 18.18 34.26
N ARG A 470 -6.07 19.51 34.04
CA ARG A 470 -5.15 20.18 33.10
C ARG A 470 -4.47 21.39 33.73
N ILE A 471 -3.17 21.54 33.44
CA ILE A 471 -2.42 22.74 33.85
C ILE A 471 -3.04 24.03 33.29
N ASP A 472 -3.73 23.94 32.15
CA ASP A 472 -4.43 25.06 31.53
C ASP A 472 -5.51 25.70 32.43
N TYR A 473 -6.08 24.94 33.39
CA TYR A 473 -7.00 25.47 34.39
C TYR A 473 -6.34 26.42 35.40
N TYR A 474 -5.03 26.30 35.58
CA TYR A 474 -4.26 27.08 36.52
C TYR A 474 -3.63 28.32 35.88
N TYR A 475 -3.72 28.47 34.55
CA TYR A 475 -3.32 29.72 33.90
C TYR A 475 -4.35 30.82 34.17
N LEU A 476 -3.86 31.93 34.70
CA LEU A 476 -4.64 33.15 34.96
C LEU A 476 -4.86 33.99 33.69
N SER A 477 -4.36 33.53 32.54
CA SER A 477 -4.47 34.22 31.25
C SER A 477 -5.04 33.33 30.15
N ARG A 478 -5.88 33.93 29.31
CA ARG A 478 -6.44 33.44 28.05
C ARG A 478 -5.94 34.31 26.90
N HIS A 479 -6.37 34.00 25.67
CA HIS A 479 -6.06 34.84 24.51
C HIS A 479 -7.35 35.55 24.07
N CYS A 480 -7.23 36.73 23.49
CA CYS A 480 -8.32 37.48 22.89
C CYS A 480 -8.84 36.74 21.65
N VAL A 481 -10.17 36.53 21.56
CA VAL A 481 -10.81 35.76 20.47
C VAL A 481 -10.62 36.38 19.07
N LEU A 482 -10.28 37.67 18.99
CA LEU A 482 -10.09 38.39 17.73
C LEU A 482 -8.62 38.57 17.33
N CYS A 483 -7.78 39.13 18.21
CA CYS A 483 -6.38 39.46 17.89
C CYS A 483 -5.36 38.47 18.46
N GLY A 484 -5.77 37.59 19.38
CA GLY A 484 -4.86 36.63 20.01
C GLY A 484 -3.93 37.19 21.09
N GLU A 485 -4.01 38.48 21.46
CA GLU A 485 -3.27 39.03 22.60
C GLU A 485 -3.68 38.31 23.91
N LEU A 486 -2.75 38.17 24.86
CA LEU A 486 -3.05 37.58 26.17
C LEU A 486 -3.97 38.50 26.98
N VAL A 487 -4.98 37.92 27.62
CA VAL A 487 -6.00 38.58 28.43
C VAL A 487 -6.22 37.79 29.73
N PRO A 488 -6.74 38.39 30.82
CA PRO A 488 -7.10 37.63 32.02
C PRO A 488 -8.16 36.56 31.74
N THR A 489 -8.20 35.48 32.53
CA THR A 489 -9.17 34.37 32.36
C THR A 489 -10.64 34.80 32.41
N SER A 490 -10.96 35.93 33.05
CA SER A 490 -12.30 36.52 33.10
C SER A 490 -12.71 37.27 31.82
N MET A 491 -11.79 37.53 30.90
CA MET A 491 -12.04 38.31 29.68
C MET A 491 -11.80 37.47 28.42
N HIS A 492 -12.67 37.66 27.42
CA HIS A 492 -12.53 37.03 26.10
C HIS A 492 -11.92 37.96 25.04
N LEU A 493 -11.83 39.25 25.34
CA LEU A 493 -11.35 40.30 24.44
C LEU A 493 -10.29 41.14 25.15
N CYS A 494 -9.26 41.58 24.43
CA CYS A 494 -8.28 42.52 24.99
C CYS A 494 -8.87 43.93 25.02
N SER A 495 -8.26 44.83 25.81
CA SER A 495 -8.71 46.22 25.95
C SER A 495 -8.84 46.94 24.60
N LYS A 496 -7.88 46.76 23.69
CA LYS A 496 -7.90 47.34 22.33
C LYS A 496 -9.07 46.83 21.49
N CYS A 497 -9.40 45.54 21.59
CA CYS A 497 -10.54 44.97 20.87
C CYS A 497 -11.86 45.40 21.51
N SER A 498 -11.94 45.41 22.84
CA SER A 498 -13.14 45.80 23.58
C SER A 498 -13.55 47.26 23.31
N GLN A 499 -12.59 48.14 23.02
CA GLN A 499 -12.87 49.53 22.63
C GLN A 499 -13.53 49.66 21.25
N LYS A 500 -13.41 48.65 20.38
CA LYS A 500 -13.98 48.66 19.02
C LYS A 500 -15.23 47.78 18.93
N SER A 501 -16.20 48.02 19.81
CA SER A 501 -17.39 47.17 19.99
C SER A 501 -18.09 46.80 18.67
N ASP A 502 -18.27 47.77 17.77
CA ASP A 502 -18.95 47.56 16.49
C ASP A 502 -18.23 46.55 15.58
N VAL A 503 -16.90 46.65 15.51
CA VAL A 503 -16.05 45.76 14.71
C VAL A 503 -16.01 44.36 15.33
N VAL A 504 -15.96 44.28 16.65
CA VAL A 504 -16.00 43.00 17.39
C VAL A 504 -17.32 42.29 17.16
N SER A 505 -18.43 43.00 17.34
CA SER A 505 -19.79 42.48 17.15
C SER A 505 -19.96 41.96 15.72
N ALA A 506 -19.62 42.77 14.71
CA ALA A 506 -19.69 42.36 13.31
C ALA A 506 -18.81 41.12 13.02
N ALA A 507 -17.59 41.07 13.57
CA ALA A 507 -16.67 39.96 13.33
C ALA A 507 -17.12 38.66 14.01
N LEU A 508 -17.58 38.71 15.26
CA LEU A 508 -18.07 37.54 16.00
C LEU A 508 -19.39 37.05 15.39
N THR A 509 -20.37 37.92 15.20
CA THR A 509 -21.67 37.59 14.59
C THR A 509 -21.50 37.04 13.17
N GLY A 510 -20.63 37.65 12.36
CA GLY A 510 -20.33 37.18 11.01
C GLY A 510 -19.69 35.78 10.99
N LYS A 511 -18.72 35.52 11.88
CA LYS A 511 -18.09 34.19 12.00
C LYS A 511 -19.07 33.13 12.52
N THR A 512 -19.86 33.46 13.55
CA THR A 512 -20.84 32.53 14.13
C THR A 512 -21.94 32.20 13.12
N SER A 513 -22.51 33.21 12.44
CA SER A 513 -23.53 33.01 11.40
C SER A 513 -23.00 32.17 10.23
N LYS A 514 -21.73 32.35 9.84
CA LYS A 514 -21.09 31.52 8.81
C LYS A 514 -21.03 30.04 9.23
N LEU A 515 -20.56 29.76 10.45
CA LEU A 515 -20.46 28.40 10.98
C LEU A 515 -21.85 27.75 11.15
N GLU A 516 -22.86 28.53 11.54
CA GLU A 516 -24.25 28.06 11.65
C GLU A 516 -24.83 27.69 10.28
N LYS A 517 -24.63 28.53 9.24
CA LYS A 517 -25.03 28.20 7.86
C LYS A 517 -24.35 26.93 7.35
N GLU A 518 -23.06 26.78 7.64
CA GLU A 518 -22.29 25.59 7.28
C GLU A 518 -22.82 24.34 8.00
N MET A 519 -23.15 24.45 9.30
CA MET A 519 -23.74 23.36 10.06
C MET A 519 -25.12 22.95 9.51
N HIS A 520 -25.99 23.91 9.18
CA HIS A 520 -27.28 23.64 8.54
C HIS A 520 -27.12 22.91 7.20
N HIS A 521 -26.14 23.32 6.39
CA HIS A 521 -25.85 22.68 5.11
C HIS A 521 -25.39 21.23 5.30
N LEU A 522 -24.45 20.98 6.21
CA LEU A 522 -23.98 19.63 6.54
C LEU A 522 -25.11 18.75 7.10
N ALA A 523 -25.96 19.31 7.97
CA ALA A 523 -27.13 18.61 8.51
C ALA A 523 -28.16 18.29 7.41
N ALA A 524 -28.36 19.17 6.43
CA ALA A 524 -29.23 18.92 5.28
C ALA A 524 -28.70 17.77 4.41
N ILE A 525 -27.39 17.72 4.14
CA ILE A 525 -26.74 16.60 3.44
C ILE A 525 -26.98 15.29 4.19
N CYS A 526 -26.77 15.29 5.51
CA CYS A 526 -26.99 14.10 6.33
C CYS A 526 -28.46 13.66 6.33
N ARG A 527 -29.42 14.58 6.39
CA ARG A 527 -30.86 14.29 6.29
C ARG A 527 -31.21 13.67 4.93
N HIS A 528 -30.69 14.21 3.83
CA HIS A 528 -30.91 13.67 2.49
C HIS A 528 -30.32 12.26 2.32
N CYS A 529 -29.16 12.00 2.94
CA CYS A 529 -28.53 10.68 2.95
C CYS A 529 -29.30 9.64 3.80
N GLY A 530 -30.24 10.05 4.65
CA GLY A 530 -30.94 9.18 5.60
C GLY A 530 -30.25 9.04 6.97
N GLY A 531 -29.28 9.90 7.27
CA GLY A 531 -28.60 9.97 8.58
C GLY A 531 -29.30 10.85 9.62
N GLY A 532 -30.38 11.54 9.23
CA GLY A 532 -31.27 12.25 10.13
C GLY A 532 -32.39 11.32 10.59
N ASP A 533 -32.69 11.33 11.88
CA ASP A 533 -33.88 10.68 12.41
C ASP A 533 -35.08 11.57 12.06
N TRP A 534 -36.00 11.07 11.22
CA TRP A 534 -37.21 11.80 10.86
C TRP A 534 -38.31 11.65 11.92
N VAL A 535 -38.12 10.75 12.90
CA VAL A 535 -39.25 10.16 13.63
C VAL A 535 -39.27 10.55 15.11
N LEU A 536 -38.14 10.70 15.84
CA LEU A 536 -38.14 11.24 17.20
C LEU A 536 -36.82 11.95 17.56
N GLU A 537 -36.93 13.20 18.03
CA GLU A 537 -35.87 14.07 18.58
C GLU A 537 -34.89 14.67 17.56
N SER A 538 -34.79 16.00 17.59
CA SER A 538 -33.99 16.85 16.70
C SER A 538 -32.49 16.49 16.67
N GLY A 539 -31.97 16.18 15.46
CA GLY A 539 -30.53 16.17 15.17
C GLY A 539 -30.02 14.98 14.34
N VAL A 540 -28.81 15.10 13.77
CA VAL A 540 -28.16 14.02 13.00
C VAL A 540 -27.37 13.08 13.94
N LYS A 541 -27.89 11.86 14.17
CA LYS A 541 -27.28 10.83 15.06
C LYS A 541 -26.22 9.96 14.38
N CYS A 542 -26.07 10.01 13.05
CA CYS A 542 -25.10 9.18 12.31
C CYS A 542 -23.62 9.37 12.76
N THR A 543 -22.92 8.25 12.99
CA THR A 543 -21.52 8.17 13.46
C THR A 543 -20.57 7.45 12.48
N SER A 544 -20.93 7.33 11.21
CA SER A 544 -20.15 6.57 10.23
C SER A 544 -18.75 7.18 9.99
N LEU A 545 -17.70 6.49 10.45
CA LEU A 545 -16.29 6.84 10.23
C LEU A 545 -15.86 6.72 8.76
N ALA A 546 -16.67 6.10 7.90
CA ALA A 546 -16.43 6.04 6.45
C ALA A 546 -16.89 7.30 5.71
N CYS A 547 -17.73 8.14 6.34
CA CYS A 547 -18.31 9.33 5.73
C CYS A 547 -17.45 10.57 6.00
N SER A 548 -16.98 11.26 4.96
CA SER A 548 -16.22 12.51 5.10
C SER A 548 -17.04 13.63 5.76
N VAL A 549 -18.35 13.68 5.47
CA VAL A 549 -19.29 14.66 6.05
C VAL A 549 -19.37 14.53 7.57
N PHE A 550 -19.20 13.31 8.13
CA PHE A 550 -19.21 13.12 9.58
C PHE A 550 -18.06 13.87 10.27
N TYR A 551 -16.84 13.79 9.73
CA TYR A 551 -15.69 14.49 10.29
C TYR A 551 -15.83 16.00 10.20
N GLU A 552 -16.29 16.51 9.05
CA GLU A 552 -16.47 17.95 8.86
C GLU A 552 -17.60 18.48 9.75
N ARG A 553 -18.72 17.75 9.84
CA ARG A 553 -19.83 18.07 10.75
C ARG A 553 -19.36 18.18 12.18
N ARG A 554 -18.63 17.19 12.71
CA ARG A 554 -18.11 17.23 14.09
C ARG A 554 -17.13 18.37 14.33
N LYS A 555 -16.32 18.72 13.32
CA LYS A 555 -15.41 19.87 13.39
C LYS A 555 -16.18 21.19 13.48
N VAL A 556 -17.10 21.44 12.55
CA VAL A 556 -17.93 22.65 12.52
C VAL A 556 -18.78 22.75 13.78
N GLN A 557 -19.32 21.63 14.27
CA GLN A 557 -20.10 21.57 15.51
C GLN A 557 -19.28 22.03 16.73
N LYS A 558 -18.02 21.58 16.86
CA LYS A 558 -17.13 22.04 17.94
C LYS A 558 -16.76 23.52 17.81
N GLU A 559 -16.44 23.97 16.60
CA GLU A 559 -16.07 25.37 16.35
C GLU A 559 -17.26 26.32 16.61
N LEU A 560 -18.47 25.94 16.19
CA LEU A 560 -19.70 26.69 16.43
C LEU A 560 -20.04 26.74 17.93
N GLN A 561 -19.93 25.62 18.66
CA GLN A 561 -20.20 25.59 20.11
C GLN A 561 -19.25 26.49 20.89
N SER A 562 -17.97 26.50 20.53
CA SER A 562 -16.95 27.34 21.18
C SER A 562 -17.20 28.82 20.91
N LEU A 563 -17.52 29.18 19.65
CA LEU A 563 -17.69 30.57 19.25
C LEU A 563 -19.04 31.15 19.69
N SER A 564 -20.12 30.36 19.64
CA SER A 564 -21.45 30.79 20.07
C SER A 564 -21.48 31.09 21.57
N ALA A 565 -20.81 30.28 22.40
CA ALA A 565 -20.70 30.52 23.83
C ALA A 565 -20.07 31.90 24.13
N VAL A 566 -18.95 32.22 23.47
CA VAL A 566 -18.30 33.54 23.62
C VAL A 566 -19.20 34.67 23.15
N ALA A 567 -19.81 34.51 21.97
CA ALA A 567 -20.62 35.56 21.37
C ALA A 567 -21.90 35.83 22.19
N THR A 568 -22.48 34.80 22.81
CA THR A 568 -23.62 34.93 23.73
C THR A 568 -23.21 35.56 25.05
N GLU A 569 -22.09 35.15 25.66
CA GLU A 569 -21.58 35.78 26.90
C GLU A 569 -21.26 37.27 26.70
N ALA A 570 -20.79 37.64 25.51
CA ALA A 570 -20.52 39.03 25.15
C ALA A 570 -21.77 39.83 24.70
N GLY A 571 -22.95 39.20 24.65
CA GLY A 571 -24.21 39.84 24.25
C GLY A 571 -24.35 40.12 22.74
N PHE A 572 -23.48 39.55 21.90
CA PHE A 572 -23.45 39.81 20.47
C PHE A 572 -24.25 38.79 19.63
N TYR A 573 -24.59 37.62 20.18
CA TYR A 573 -25.27 36.54 19.45
C TYR A 573 -26.24 35.75 20.33
N PRO A 574 -27.42 35.34 19.83
CA PRO A 574 -28.35 34.50 20.58
C PRO A 574 -27.73 33.14 20.92
N LYS A 575 -28.21 32.50 21.99
CA LYS A 575 -27.74 31.18 22.41
C LYS A 575 -28.03 30.14 21.32
N CYS A 576 -26.98 29.59 20.71
CA CYS A 576 -27.10 28.54 19.70
C CYS A 576 -26.96 27.16 20.35
N VAL A 577 -28.00 26.32 20.25
CA VAL A 577 -27.97 24.93 20.77
C VAL A 577 -27.44 23.99 19.70
N VAL A 578 -26.12 23.84 19.68
CA VAL A 578 -25.42 23.10 18.61
C VAL A 578 -25.74 21.60 18.60
N GLU A 579 -26.31 21.08 19.69
CA GLU A 579 -26.77 19.68 19.81
C GLU A 579 -27.99 19.38 18.93
N TRP A 580 -28.75 20.40 18.52
CA TRP A 580 -29.98 20.23 17.72
C TRP A 580 -29.71 20.03 16.21
N PHE A 581 -28.45 20.06 15.80
CA PHE A 581 -28.00 19.97 14.41
C PHE A 581 -27.47 18.59 14.01
#